data_AF-A0A5C6BYD6-F1
#
_entry.id   AF-A0A5C6BYD6-F1
#
_cell.length_a   1.000
_cell.length_b   1.000
_cell.length_c   1.000
_cell.angle_alpha   90.00
_cell.angle_beta   90.00
_cell.angle_gamma   90.00
#
_symmetry.space_group_name_H-M   'P 1'
#
loop_
_entity.id
_entity.type
_entity.pdbx_description
1 polymer ?
#
loop_
_entity_poly.entity_id
_entity_poly.type
_entity_poly.pdbx_seq_one_letter_code
_entity_poly.pdbx_strand_id
1 'polypeptide(L)'
;MRTSKLRVFLRSCFVVFCVFLPLSCLWNAATGTHFWKPWEMAISAVLTVAVFGGLSWLVTNVGMALLFGENWQYRAYRNSGGDPFFDSLPQVFNPDSQTVRQTRMDEPQTNFVPPASWQFRCPQCNARVQHRVDVCWNCGYGADSDSTAYFERYGDVKPPEISEEHWAKIRAEDQNRFPVVVTYRSDE
;
A
#
# COMPACT_ATOMS: atom_id res chain seq x y z
N MET A 1 -3.60 -1.54 12.11
CA MET A 1 -2.17 -1.25 11.90
C MET A 1 -1.75 -2.07 10.69
N ARG A 2 -1.02 -1.51 9.72
CA ARG A 2 -0.60 -2.27 8.52
C ARG A 2 0.20 -3.50 8.92
N THR A 3 -0.13 -4.66 8.36
CA THR A 3 0.63 -5.88 8.56
C THR A 3 2.02 -5.72 7.97
N SER A 4 3.06 -6.05 8.75
CA SER A 4 4.44 -5.96 8.27
C SER A 4 4.70 -6.97 7.14
N LYS A 5 5.58 -6.61 6.19
CA LYS A 5 5.95 -7.48 5.06
C LYS A 5 6.49 -8.83 5.53
N LEU A 6 7.26 -8.85 6.63
CA LEU A 6 7.74 -10.08 7.25
C LEU A 6 6.59 -10.95 7.78
N ARG A 7 5.56 -10.36 8.41
CA ARG A 7 4.39 -11.11 8.89
C ARG A 7 3.59 -11.70 7.72
N VAL A 8 3.43 -10.96 6.61
CA VAL A 8 2.81 -11.50 5.38
C VAL A 8 3.63 -12.65 4.81
N PHE A 9 4.96 -12.52 4.76
CA PHE A 9 5.86 -13.58 4.29
C PHE A 9 5.71 -14.85 5.13
N LEU A 10 5.84 -14.75 6.46
CA LEU A 10 5.71 -15.89 7.38
C LEU A 10 4.34 -16.56 7.27
N ARG A 11 3.27 -15.77 7.15
CA ARG A 11 1.91 -16.26 6.94
C ARG A 11 1.77 -17.01 5.62
N SER A 12 2.39 -16.50 4.56
CA SER A 12 2.40 -17.17 3.26
C SER A 12 3.15 -18.50 3.32
N CYS A 13 4.31 -18.54 3.97
CA CYS A 13 5.06 -19.79 4.19
C CYS A 13 4.22 -20.81 4.95
N PHE A 14 3.51 -20.39 6.00
CA PHE A 14 2.64 -21.27 6.77
C PHE A 14 1.48 -21.82 5.93
N VAL A 15 0.80 -20.97 5.15
CA VAL A 15 -0.30 -21.41 4.26
C VAL A 15 0.22 -22.41 3.22
N VAL A 16 1.34 -22.13 2.56
CA VAL A 16 1.94 -23.05 1.57
C VAL A 16 2.36 -24.36 2.22
N PHE A 17 2.94 -24.32 3.42
CA PHE A 17 3.26 -25.52 4.20
C PHE A 17 2.01 -26.36 4.50
N CYS A 18 0.91 -25.73 4.92
CA CYS A 18 -0.37 -26.40 5.18
C CYS A 18 -0.99 -27.01 3.92
N VAL A 19 -0.61 -26.57 2.72
CA VAL A 19 -1.01 -27.19 1.45
C VAL A 19 -0.07 -28.34 1.09
N PHE A 20 1.24 -28.16 1.24
CA PHE A 20 2.23 -29.18 0.90
C PHE A 20 2.15 -30.41 1.79
N LEU A 21 1.94 -30.23 3.09
CA LEU A 21 1.89 -31.34 4.05
C LEU A 21 0.81 -32.39 3.74
N PRO A 22 -0.48 -32.05 3.52
CA PRO A 22 -1.48 -33.05 3.17
C PRO A 22 -1.23 -33.66 1.79
N LEU A 23 -0.71 -32.89 0.83
CA LEU A 23 -0.32 -33.41 -0.49
C LEU A 23 0.80 -34.45 -0.39
N SER A 24 1.83 -34.19 0.44
CA SER A 24 2.91 -35.16 0.66
C SER A 24 2.42 -36.41 1.38
N CYS A 25 1.54 -36.27 2.37
CA CYS A 25 0.94 -37.42 3.05
C CYS A 25 0.14 -38.29 2.07
N LEU A 26 -0.68 -37.67 1.22
CA LEU A 26 -1.46 -38.36 0.20
C LEU A 26 -0.55 -39.08 -0.81
N TRP A 27 0.50 -38.40 -1.29
CA TRP A 27 1.47 -38.96 -2.23
C TRP A 27 2.21 -40.16 -1.65
N ASN A 28 2.72 -40.05 -0.42
CA ASN A 28 3.43 -41.12 0.27
C ASN A 28 2.51 -42.33 0.51
N ALA A 29 1.26 -42.10 0.89
CA ALA A 29 0.26 -43.17 1.05
C ALA A 29 -0.04 -43.87 -0.29
N ALA A 30 -0.16 -43.11 -1.38
CA ALA A 30 -0.49 -43.67 -2.70
C ALA A 30 0.67 -44.46 -3.33
N THR A 31 1.92 -44.04 -3.08
CA THR A 31 3.11 -44.62 -3.72
C THR A 31 3.90 -45.58 -2.82
N GLY A 32 3.55 -45.68 -1.54
CA GLY A 32 4.33 -46.44 -0.55
C GLY A 32 5.72 -45.85 -0.31
N THR A 33 5.93 -44.57 -0.65
CA THR A 33 7.21 -43.88 -0.47
C THR A 33 7.27 -43.11 0.84
N HIS A 34 8.48 -42.73 1.24
CA HIS A 34 8.75 -41.90 2.42
C HIS A 34 9.46 -40.60 2.05
N PHE A 35 9.18 -40.08 0.86
CA PHE A 35 9.73 -38.80 0.42
C PHE A 35 9.06 -37.65 1.17
N TRP A 36 9.67 -36.46 1.19
CA TRP A 36 9.04 -35.22 1.67
C TRP A 36 8.75 -35.21 3.18
N LYS A 37 9.80 -35.26 4.00
CA LYS A 37 9.69 -35.11 5.47
C LYS A 37 9.12 -33.73 5.83
N PRO A 38 8.46 -33.56 7.00
CA PRO A 38 7.87 -32.26 7.37
C PRO A 38 8.85 -31.07 7.34
N TRP A 39 10.12 -31.26 7.72
CA TRP A 39 11.11 -30.19 7.65
C TRP A 39 11.53 -29.86 6.21
N GLU A 40 11.58 -30.85 5.31
CA GLU A 40 11.81 -30.62 3.87
C GLU A 40 10.65 -29.79 3.29
N MET A 41 9.43 -29.97 3.81
CA MET A 41 8.24 -29.21 3.38
C MET A 41 8.30 -27.78 3.86
N ALA A 42 8.77 -27.56 5.09
CA ALA A 42 8.98 -26.22 5.62
C ALA A 42 10.01 -25.45 4.78
N ILE A 43 11.14 -26.08 4.44
CA ILE A 43 12.16 -25.49 3.56
C ILE A 43 11.56 -25.20 2.18
N SER A 44 10.85 -26.17 1.60
CA SER A 44 10.23 -26.02 0.28
C SER A 44 9.19 -24.90 0.26
N ALA A 45 8.41 -24.73 1.33
CA ALA A 45 7.44 -23.64 1.45
C ALA A 45 8.14 -22.27 1.51
N VAL A 46 9.21 -22.15 2.30
CA VAL A 46 10.02 -20.91 2.36
C VAL A 46 10.62 -20.58 1.00
N LEU A 47 11.24 -21.56 0.33
CA LEU A 47 11.83 -21.37 -1.00
C LEU A 47 10.77 -21.00 -2.04
N THR A 48 9.60 -21.64 -2.00
CA THR A 48 8.49 -21.34 -2.91
C THR A 48 8.03 -19.90 -2.74
N VAL A 49 7.78 -19.44 -1.51
CA VAL A 49 7.35 -18.06 -1.26
C VAL A 49 8.46 -17.06 -1.60
N ALA A 50 9.72 -17.37 -1.29
CA ALA A 50 10.84 -16.50 -1.62
C ALA A 50 11.03 -16.33 -3.13
N VAL A 51 11.02 -17.44 -3.88
CA VAL A 51 11.25 -17.43 -5.33
C VAL A 51 10.03 -16.90 -6.07
N PHE A 52 8.86 -17.53 -5.93
CA PHE A 52 7.67 -17.13 -6.69
C PHE A 52 7.07 -15.82 -6.16
N GLY A 53 7.04 -15.63 -4.84
CA GLY A 53 6.59 -14.37 -4.24
C GLY A 53 7.56 -13.23 -4.55
N GLY A 54 8.87 -13.47 -4.47
CA GLY A 54 9.89 -12.47 -4.83
C GLY A 54 9.84 -12.09 -6.32
N LEU A 55 9.73 -13.09 -7.21
CA LEU A 55 9.58 -12.85 -8.65
C LEU A 55 8.28 -12.10 -8.97
N SER A 56 7.16 -12.50 -8.36
CA SER A 56 5.87 -11.83 -8.56
C SER A 56 5.92 -10.39 -8.04
N TRP A 57 6.56 -10.16 -6.88
CA TRP A 57 6.78 -8.82 -6.36
C TRP A 57 7.61 -7.97 -7.31
N LEU A 58 8.68 -8.53 -7.88
CA LEU A 58 9.55 -7.85 -8.84
C LEU A 58 8.79 -7.50 -10.12
N VAL A 59 8.10 -8.46 -10.73
CA VAL A 59 7.31 -8.25 -11.96
C VAL A 59 6.23 -7.19 -11.74
N THR A 60 5.50 -7.26 -10.63
CA THR A 60 4.43 -6.29 -10.36
C THR A 60 4.96 -4.90 -10.00
N ASN A 61 5.97 -4.77 -9.13
CA ASN A 61 6.48 -3.45 -8.75
C ASN A 61 7.28 -2.80 -9.88
N VAL A 62 8.20 -3.54 -10.51
CA VAL A 62 9.01 -3.01 -11.62
C VAL A 62 8.16 -2.84 -12.87
N GLY A 63 7.34 -3.83 -13.22
CA GLY A 63 6.46 -3.75 -14.38
C GLY A 63 5.46 -2.60 -14.29
N MET A 64 4.79 -2.41 -13.14
CA MET A 64 3.89 -1.27 -12.96
C MET A 64 4.63 0.06 -12.97
N ALA A 65 5.85 0.13 -12.42
CA ALA A 65 6.66 1.35 -12.48
C ALA A 65 7.08 1.69 -13.91
N LEU A 66 7.43 0.69 -14.74
CA LEU A 66 7.78 0.90 -16.14
C LEU A 66 6.58 1.31 -16.99
N LEU A 67 5.40 0.72 -16.75
CA LEU A 67 4.19 0.98 -17.54
C LEU A 67 3.44 2.25 -17.10
N PHE A 68 3.46 2.56 -15.80
CA PHE A 68 2.63 3.62 -15.21
C PHE A 68 3.41 4.63 -14.38
N GLY A 69 4.75 4.61 -14.40
CA GLY A 69 5.58 5.51 -13.60
C GLY A 69 5.29 7.00 -13.83
N GLU A 70 4.94 7.38 -15.05
CA GLU A 70 4.58 8.76 -15.40
C GLU A 70 3.13 9.11 -15.03
N ASN A 71 2.27 8.11 -14.82
CA ASN A 71 0.88 8.32 -14.45
C ASN A 71 0.80 8.90 -13.02
N TRP A 72 0.15 10.06 -12.90
CA TRP A 72 -0.01 10.75 -11.62
C TRP A 72 -0.78 9.92 -10.58
N GLN A 73 -1.75 9.11 -10.99
CA GLN A 73 -2.52 8.24 -10.09
C GLN A 73 -1.64 7.15 -9.48
N TYR A 74 -0.77 6.55 -10.30
CA TYR A 74 0.16 5.54 -9.84
C TYR A 74 1.17 6.15 -8.86
N ARG A 75 1.71 7.33 -9.15
CA ARG A 75 2.59 8.05 -8.22
C ARG A 75 1.88 8.38 -6.90
N ALA A 76 0.64 8.89 -6.95
CA ALA A 76 -0.17 9.15 -5.76
C ALA A 76 -0.35 7.89 -4.90
N TYR A 77 -0.67 6.78 -5.54
CA TYR A 77 -0.85 5.47 -4.90
C TYR A 77 0.45 4.96 -4.26
N ARG A 78 1.60 5.15 -4.93
CA ARG A 78 2.91 4.78 -4.37
C ARG A 78 3.32 5.68 -3.22
N ASN A 79 3.07 6.99 -3.32
CA ASN A 79 3.37 7.97 -2.29
C ASN A 79 2.48 7.78 -1.05
N SER A 80 1.21 7.39 -1.23
CA SER A 80 0.33 6.95 -0.14
C SER A 80 0.73 5.61 0.46
N GLY A 81 1.79 4.99 -0.08
CA GLY A 81 2.41 3.79 0.44
C GLY A 81 1.81 2.49 -0.07
N GLY A 82 0.96 2.54 -1.09
CA GLY A 82 0.45 1.38 -1.80
C GLY A 82 1.57 0.51 -2.37
N ASP A 83 1.36 -0.80 -2.38
CA ASP A 83 2.28 -1.78 -2.95
C ASP A 83 1.50 -2.76 -3.86
N PRO A 84 1.66 -2.68 -5.20
CA PRO A 84 0.82 -3.44 -6.14
C PRO A 84 0.77 -4.93 -5.82
N PHE A 85 1.91 -5.50 -5.42
CA PHE A 85 2.02 -6.90 -5.05
C PHE A 85 1.21 -7.18 -3.78
N PHE A 86 1.60 -6.56 -2.65
CA PHE A 86 1.00 -6.88 -1.35
C PHE A 86 -0.49 -6.52 -1.28
N ASP A 87 -0.92 -5.53 -2.04
CA ASP A 87 -2.31 -5.08 -2.04
C ASP A 87 -3.21 -5.99 -2.88
N SER A 88 -2.64 -6.69 -3.88
CA SER A 88 -3.30 -7.72 -4.69
C SER A 88 -3.43 -9.07 -3.98
N LEU A 89 -2.68 -9.31 -2.90
CA LEU A 89 -2.68 -10.59 -2.22
C LEU A 89 -4.07 -10.92 -1.62
N PRO A 90 -4.56 -12.16 -1.76
CA PRO A 90 -5.76 -12.60 -1.08
C PRO A 90 -5.73 -12.37 0.43
N GLN A 91 -6.90 -12.21 1.06
CA GLN A 91 -7.01 -11.91 2.50
C GLN A 91 -6.37 -12.99 3.39
N VAL A 92 -6.30 -14.22 2.91
CA VAL A 92 -5.63 -15.32 3.61
C VAL A 92 -4.14 -15.05 3.82
N PHE A 93 -3.49 -14.26 2.95
CA PHE A 93 -2.07 -13.90 3.05
C PHE A 93 -1.87 -12.51 3.68
N ASN A 94 -2.69 -11.54 3.27
CA ASN A 94 -2.66 -10.19 3.81
C ASN A 94 -4.01 -9.86 4.48
N PRO A 95 -4.14 -9.91 5.82
CA PRO A 95 -5.43 -9.68 6.47
C PRO A 95 -5.87 -8.21 6.49
N ASP A 96 -5.03 -7.28 6.04
CA ASP A 96 -5.32 -5.86 6.05
C ASP A 96 -6.55 -5.54 5.19
N SER A 97 -7.37 -4.59 5.66
CA SER A 97 -8.49 -4.07 4.87
C SER A 97 -7.98 -3.37 3.61
N GLN A 98 -8.83 -3.27 2.58
CA GLN A 98 -8.46 -2.56 1.34
C GLN A 98 -7.97 -1.12 1.59
N THR A 99 -8.58 -0.44 2.56
CA THR A 99 -8.13 0.89 2.98
C THR A 99 -6.71 0.88 3.53
N VAL A 100 -6.41 -0.01 4.49
CA VAL A 100 -5.07 -0.09 5.11
C VAL A 100 -4.01 -0.47 4.08
N ARG A 101 -4.37 -1.30 3.10
CA ARG A 101 -3.50 -1.66 1.97
C ARG A 101 -3.14 -0.43 1.12
N GLN A 102 -4.15 0.34 0.72
CA GLN A 102 -3.99 1.49 -0.16
C GLN A 102 -3.35 2.72 0.52
N THR A 103 -3.66 2.99 1.79
CA THR A 103 -3.26 4.23 2.46
C THR A 103 -2.26 4.04 3.60
N ARG A 104 -1.92 2.80 3.96
CA ARG A 104 -1.08 2.42 5.13
C ARG A 104 -1.63 2.78 6.51
N MET A 105 -2.79 3.40 6.61
CA MET A 105 -3.38 3.73 7.91
C MET A 105 -4.74 3.09 8.06
N ASP A 106 -5.07 2.82 9.31
CA ASP A 106 -6.43 2.47 9.68
C ASP A 106 -7.29 3.73 9.72
N GLU A 107 -8.59 3.52 9.67
CA GLU A 107 -9.52 4.57 10.06
C GLU A 107 -9.45 4.74 11.59
N PRO A 108 -9.36 5.98 12.10
CA PRO A 108 -9.26 6.23 13.53
C PRO A 108 -10.50 5.67 14.25
N GLN A 109 -10.24 5.02 15.39
CA GLN A 109 -11.30 4.46 16.22
C GLN A 109 -11.87 5.58 17.09
N THR A 110 -13.07 6.06 16.76
CA THR A 110 -13.74 7.15 17.48
C THR A 110 -15.22 6.81 17.71
N ASN A 111 -15.90 7.59 18.56
CA ASN A 111 -17.34 7.44 18.80
C ASN A 111 -18.20 7.91 17.63
N PHE A 112 -17.65 8.77 16.75
CA PHE A 112 -18.33 9.20 15.55
C PHE A 112 -18.08 8.18 14.43
N VAL A 113 -19.17 7.64 13.88
CA VAL A 113 -19.12 6.73 12.74
C VAL A 113 -19.45 7.54 11.48
N PRO A 114 -18.46 7.91 10.65
CA PRO A 114 -18.74 8.66 9.45
C PRO A 114 -19.60 7.85 8.47
N PRO A 115 -20.49 8.50 7.69
CA PRO A 115 -21.31 7.83 6.68
C PRO A 115 -20.50 6.98 5.71
N ALA A 116 -21.04 5.82 5.32
CA ALA A 116 -20.41 4.94 4.33
C ALA A 116 -20.26 5.60 2.95
N SER A 117 -21.07 6.63 2.65
CA SER A 117 -21.00 7.41 1.41
C SER A 117 -19.81 8.36 1.32
N TRP A 118 -19.09 8.61 2.41
CA TRP A 118 -17.90 9.46 2.41
C TRP A 118 -16.72 8.70 1.79
N GLN A 119 -16.34 9.09 0.58
CA GLN A 119 -15.33 8.41 -0.22
C GLN A 119 -13.90 8.93 0.03
N PHE A 120 -13.77 10.11 0.64
CA PHE A 120 -12.48 10.76 0.83
C PHE A 120 -11.88 10.46 2.20
N ARG A 121 -10.55 10.54 2.30
CA ARG A 121 -9.81 10.30 3.54
C ARG A 121 -8.84 11.44 3.81
N CYS A 122 -8.79 11.86 5.08
CA CYS A 122 -7.89 12.89 5.54
C CYS A 122 -6.41 12.48 5.34
N PRO A 123 -5.55 13.34 4.76
CA PRO A 123 -4.13 13.04 4.57
C PRO A 123 -3.32 12.98 5.88
N GLN A 124 -3.85 13.50 6.99
CA GLN A 124 -3.14 13.45 8.27
C GLN A 124 -3.51 12.21 9.09
N CYS A 125 -4.81 11.97 9.31
CA CYS A 125 -5.29 10.92 10.21
C CYS A 125 -6.08 9.78 9.54
N ASN A 126 -6.32 9.83 8.23
CA ASN A 126 -7.07 8.83 7.46
C ASN A 126 -8.56 8.66 7.82
N ALA A 127 -9.11 9.55 8.66
CA ALA A 127 -10.55 9.66 8.88
C ALA A 127 -11.30 9.87 7.55
N ARG A 128 -12.46 9.23 7.38
CA ARG A 128 -13.34 9.53 6.25
C ARG A 128 -13.86 10.97 6.36
N VAL A 129 -13.90 11.70 5.26
CA VAL A 129 -14.41 13.08 5.19
C VAL A 129 -15.36 13.23 4.00
N GLN A 130 -16.31 14.17 4.10
CA GLN A 130 -17.35 14.36 3.08
C GLN A 130 -16.77 14.88 1.77
N HIS A 131 -15.84 15.85 1.83
CA HIS A 131 -15.08 16.36 0.70
C HIS A 131 -13.57 16.36 1.02
N ARG A 132 -12.69 16.25 0.00
CA ARG A 132 -11.22 16.28 0.21
C ARG A 132 -10.72 17.61 0.78
N VAL A 133 -11.48 18.68 0.59
CA VAL A 133 -11.13 20.07 0.96
C VAL A 133 -11.72 20.50 2.30
N ASP A 134 -12.52 19.65 2.96
CA ASP A 134 -13.13 19.99 4.23
C ASP A 134 -12.13 19.90 5.39
N VAL A 135 -12.41 20.67 6.44
CA VAL A 135 -11.74 20.51 7.73
C VAL A 135 -12.04 19.11 8.27
N CYS A 136 -11.00 18.34 8.54
CA CYS A 136 -11.15 16.99 9.06
C CYS A 136 -11.75 17.04 10.47
N TRP A 137 -12.95 16.48 10.62
CA TRP A 137 -13.67 16.42 11.90
C TRP A 137 -12.87 15.74 13.03
N ASN A 138 -11.90 14.86 12.72
CA ASN A 138 -11.15 14.09 13.71
C ASN A 138 -9.87 14.81 14.19
N CYS A 139 -9.12 15.43 13.28
CA CYS A 139 -7.79 15.98 13.60
C CYS A 139 -7.63 17.47 13.29
N GLY A 140 -8.66 18.13 12.74
CA GLY A 140 -8.63 19.55 12.40
C GLY A 140 -7.83 19.89 11.13
N TYR A 141 -7.26 18.90 10.43
CA TYR A 141 -6.56 19.12 9.15
C TYR A 141 -7.41 20.00 8.21
N GLY A 142 -6.82 21.07 7.67
CA GLY A 142 -7.49 22.03 6.78
C GLY A 142 -8.04 23.28 7.48
N ALA A 143 -8.03 23.35 8.81
CA ALA A 143 -8.51 24.53 9.55
C ALA A 143 -7.62 25.78 9.40
N ASP A 144 -6.32 25.56 9.17
CA ASP A 144 -5.28 26.58 9.06
C ASP A 144 -4.85 26.84 7.60
N SER A 145 -5.55 26.22 6.64
CA SER A 145 -5.16 26.21 5.21
C SER A 145 -3.76 25.63 4.96
N ASP A 146 -3.21 24.82 5.87
CA ASP A 146 -1.97 24.09 5.63
C ASP A 146 -2.23 22.80 4.85
N SER A 147 -1.58 22.68 3.69
CA SER A 147 -1.66 21.53 2.79
C SER A 147 -0.40 20.66 2.81
N THR A 148 0.56 20.93 3.70
CA THR A 148 1.82 20.16 3.81
C THR A 148 1.57 18.66 3.90
N ALA A 149 0.66 18.20 4.77
CA ALA A 149 0.35 16.78 4.90
C ALA A 149 -0.25 16.16 3.63
N TYR A 150 -0.94 16.94 2.79
CA TYR A 150 -1.41 16.48 1.49
C TYR A 150 -0.24 16.25 0.54
N PHE A 151 0.65 17.23 0.39
CA PHE A 151 1.79 17.14 -0.53
C PHE A 151 2.80 16.09 -0.09
N GLU A 152 3.06 15.94 1.22
CA GLU A 152 3.89 14.85 1.74
C GLU A 152 3.35 13.47 1.37
N ARG A 153 2.02 13.30 1.35
CA ARG A 153 1.39 12.02 1.06
C ARG A 153 1.18 11.75 -0.41
N TYR A 154 0.67 12.73 -1.15
CA TYR A 154 0.21 12.53 -2.52
C TYR A 154 1.17 13.14 -3.55
N GLY A 155 2.13 13.98 -3.12
CA GLY A 155 2.99 14.77 -4.00
C GLY A 155 2.19 15.84 -4.75
N ASP A 156 2.68 16.23 -5.94
CA ASP A 156 2.05 17.23 -6.81
C ASP A 156 0.80 16.73 -7.55
N VAL A 157 0.18 15.67 -7.05
CA VAL A 157 -0.99 15.07 -7.65
C VAL A 157 -2.19 15.97 -7.43
N LYS A 158 -2.83 16.40 -8.52
CA LYS A 158 -4.04 17.20 -8.45
C LYS A 158 -5.24 16.36 -7.98
N PRO A 159 -6.02 16.81 -6.98
CA PRO A 159 -7.35 16.26 -6.72
C PRO A 159 -8.29 16.48 -7.93
N PRO A 160 -9.05 15.47 -8.37
CA PRO A 160 -9.92 15.60 -9.54
C PRO A 160 -11.01 16.68 -9.39
N GLU A 161 -11.35 17.05 -8.16
CA GLU A 161 -12.38 18.04 -7.83
C GLU A 161 -11.89 19.49 -7.93
N ILE A 162 -10.57 19.72 -7.94
CA ILE A 162 -9.97 21.06 -8.01
C ILE A 162 -9.74 21.44 -9.48
N SER A 163 -10.19 22.65 -9.85
CA SER A 163 -9.94 23.23 -11.17
C SER A 163 -8.43 23.41 -11.40
N GLU A 164 -7.98 23.34 -12.66
CA GLU A 164 -6.55 23.53 -12.98
C GLU A 164 -6.02 24.88 -12.48
N GLU A 165 -6.83 25.95 -12.59
CA GLU A 165 -6.45 27.28 -12.13
C GLU A 165 -6.26 27.33 -10.60
N HIS A 166 -7.19 26.74 -9.85
CA HIS A 166 -7.08 26.70 -8.40
C HIS A 166 -5.90 25.82 -7.96
N TRP A 167 -5.69 24.68 -8.64
CA TRP A 167 -4.54 23.83 -8.38
C TRP A 167 -3.20 24.53 -8.66
N ALA A 168 -3.13 25.31 -9.74
CA ALA A 168 -1.95 26.12 -10.04
C ALA A 168 -1.64 27.14 -8.94
N LYS A 169 -2.67 27.78 -8.36
CA LYS A 169 -2.51 28.70 -7.22
C LYS A 169 -1.96 27.99 -5.98
N ILE A 170 -2.55 26.86 -5.59
CA ILE A 170 -2.10 26.08 -4.43
C ILE A 170 -0.63 25.65 -4.60
N ARG A 171 -0.25 25.17 -5.79
CA ARG A 171 1.16 24.80 -6.06
C ARG A 171 2.11 25.99 -6.00
N ALA A 172 1.70 27.14 -6.51
CA ALA A 172 2.54 28.35 -6.46
C ALA A 172 2.73 28.84 -5.02
N GLU A 173 1.70 28.75 -4.18
CA GLU A 173 1.79 29.08 -2.75
C GLU A 173 2.69 28.11 -1.99
N ASP A 174 2.58 26.81 -2.27
CA ASP A 174 3.42 25.78 -1.64
C ASP A 174 4.90 25.89 -2.05
N GLN A 175 5.18 26.16 -3.33
CA GLN A 175 6.55 26.43 -3.82
C GLN A 175 7.18 27.64 -3.14
N ASN A 176 6.38 28.65 -2.77
CA ASN A 176 6.87 29.80 -2.01
C ASN A 176 7.08 29.48 -0.53
N ARG A 177 6.39 28.46 0.02
CA ARG A 177 6.48 28.03 1.42
C ARG A 177 7.67 27.10 1.65
N PHE A 178 7.97 26.25 0.68
CA PHE A 178 9.12 25.36 0.66
C PHE A 178 9.84 25.54 -0.68
N PRO A 179 10.78 26.51 -0.80
CA PRO A 179 11.59 26.60 -2.00
C PRO A 179 12.34 25.29 -2.13
N VAL A 180 11.90 24.45 -3.06
CA VAL A 180 12.61 23.22 -3.42
C VAL A 180 13.98 23.70 -3.85
N VAL A 181 14.98 23.51 -2.98
CA VAL A 181 16.37 23.76 -3.34
C VAL A 181 16.71 22.65 -4.32
N VAL A 182 16.40 22.90 -5.60
CA VAL A 182 16.88 22.10 -6.71
C VAL A 182 18.37 22.37 -6.76
N THR A 183 19.14 21.65 -5.94
CA THR A 183 20.58 21.54 -6.16
C THR A 183 20.73 20.77 -7.46
N TYR A 184 20.85 21.51 -8.56
CA TYR A 184 21.40 20.97 -9.79
C TYR A 184 22.79 20.44 -9.42
N ARG A 185 22.90 19.12 -9.27
CA ARG A 185 24.20 18.46 -9.26
C ARG A 185 24.67 18.56 -10.71
N SER A 186 25.46 19.59 -11.00
CA SER A 186 26.26 19.65 -12.21
C SER A 186 27.31 18.56 -12.07
N ASP A 187 26.99 17.36 -12.54
CA ASP A 187 27.98 16.32 -12.73
C ASP A 187 28.85 16.75 -13.92
N GLU A 188 29.97 17.39 -13.60
CA GLU A 188 31.20 17.41 -14.41
C GLU A 188 31.97 16.09 -14.21
#